data_AF-A0A817MYX8-F1
#
_entry.id   AF-A0A817MYX8-F1
#
_cell.length_a   1.000
_cell.length_b   1.000
_cell.length_c   1.000
_cell.angle_alpha   90.00
_cell.angle_beta   90.00
_cell.angle_gamma   90.00
#
_symmetry.space_group_name_H-M   'P 1'
#
loop_
_entity.id
_entity.type
_entity.pdbx_description
1 polymer ?
#
loop_
_entity_poly.entity_id
_entity_poly.type
_entity_poly.pdbx_seq_one_letter_code
_entity_poly.pdbx_strand_id
1 'polypeptide(L)'
;MVIILYTMLESISTDRDEQQNRALYDNLPFDNQNGGVWIQGFDIQYNTSQWTSNNKLKIIIMPHSHCDPGYLPIILEYNVLQ
;
A
#
# COMPACT_ATOMS: atom_id res chain seq x y z
N MET A 1 -10.21 -6.18 -1.70
CA MET A 1 -8.93 -5.73 -2.33
C MET A 1 -7.74 -6.49 -1.71
N VAL A 2 -7.69 -7.81 -1.90
CA VAL A 2 -6.61 -8.68 -1.37
C VAL A 2 -6.18 -9.70 -2.43
N ILE A 3 -7.09 -10.12 -3.32
CA ILE A 3 -6.82 -11.18 -4.32
C ILE A 3 -5.88 -10.73 -5.45
N ILE A 4 -5.86 -9.45 -5.83
CA ILE A 4 -4.96 -8.96 -6.90
C ILE A 4 -3.50 -8.82 -6.42
N LEU A 5 -3.27 -8.63 -5.12
CA LEU A 5 -1.92 -8.46 -4.58
C LEU A 5 -1.18 -9.81 -4.44
N TYR A 6 -1.89 -10.86 -4.06
CA TYR A 6 -1.30 -12.17 -3.76
C TYR A 6 -0.73 -12.86 -5.03
N THR A 7 -1.42 -12.79 -6.16
CA THR A 7 -0.97 -13.40 -7.42
C THR A 7 0.17 -12.65 -8.10
N MET A 8 0.28 -11.33 -7.88
CA MET A 8 1.38 -10.52 -8.42
C MET A 8 2.67 -10.66 -7.59
N LEU A 9 2.57 -11.04 -6.30
CA LEU A 9 3.73 -11.25 -5.42
C LEU A 9 4.46 -12.56 -5.70
N GLU A 10 3.75 -13.66 -5.96
CA GLU A 10 4.38 -14.97 -6.25
C GLU A 10 5.13 -15.01 -7.60
N SER A 11 4.91 -14.04 -8.48
CA SER A 11 5.53 -14.00 -9.81
C SER A 11 6.76 -13.10 -9.93
N ILE A 12 7.19 -12.40 -8.86
CA ILE A 12 8.21 -11.34 -8.96
C ILE A 12 9.40 -11.49 -7.98
N SER A 13 9.40 -12.40 -6.99
CA SER A 13 10.58 -12.56 -6.13
C SER A 13 11.53 -13.66 -6.64
N THR A 14 12.73 -13.27 -7.05
CA THR A 14 13.84 -14.21 -7.30
C THR A 14 14.58 -14.53 -5.99
N ASP A 15 15.35 -15.63 -5.95
CA ASP A 15 16.19 -16.00 -4.79
C ASP A 15 17.10 -14.85 -4.30
N ARG A 16 17.53 -13.98 -5.24
CA ARG A 16 18.33 -12.78 -4.94
C ARG A 16 17.51 -11.72 -4.19
N ASP A 17 16.24 -11.53 -4.57
CA ASP A 17 15.34 -10.58 -3.90
C ASP A 17 15.01 -11.06 -2.49
N GLU A 18 14.86 -12.37 -2.29
CA GLU A 18 14.70 -12.93 -0.95
C GLU A 18 15.94 -12.74 -0.07
N GLN A 19 17.13 -12.97 -0.62
CA GLN A 19 18.38 -12.78 0.13
C GLN A 19 18.57 -11.31 0.51
N GLN A 20 18.26 -10.38 -0.40
CA GLN A 20 18.28 -8.95 -0.14
C GLN A 20 17.25 -8.56 0.93
N ASN A 21 16.03 -9.10 0.86
CA ASN A 21 15.02 -8.86 1.89
C ASN A 21 15.47 -9.38 3.26
N ARG A 22 15.97 -10.62 3.35
CA ARG A 22 16.51 -11.17 4.62
C ARG A 22 17.59 -10.28 5.22
N ALA A 23 18.54 -9.83 4.39
CA ALA A 23 19.57 -8.89 4.84
C ALA A 23 18.99 -7.55 5.31
N LEU A 24 17.91 -7.05 4.72
CA LEU A 24 17.21 -5.86 5.22
C LEU A 24 16.59 -6.11 6.60
N TYR A 25 15.92 -7.26 6.80
CA TYR A 25 15.35 -7.60 8.10
C TYR A 25 16.40 -7.65 9.21
N ASP A 26 17.58 -8.22 8.94
CA ASP A 26 18.65 -8.30 9.94
C ASP A 26 19.22 -6.93 10.36
N ASN A 27 19.05 -5.91 9.51
CA ASN A 27 19.62 -4.57 9.73
C ASN A 27 18.60 -3.53 10.22
N LEU A 28 17.30 -3.81 10.17
CA LEU A 28 16.27 -2.87 10.58
C LEU A 28 16.08 -2.88 12.11
N PRO A 29 15.91 -1.71 12.76
CA PRO A 29 15.73 -1.63 14.20
C PRO A 29 14.33 -2.00 14.69
N PHE A 30 13.31 -1.98 13.81
CA PHE A 30 11.90 -2.23 14.10
C PHE A 30 11.34 -1.45 15.30
N ASP A 31 11.86 -0.25 15.52
CA ASP A 31 11.40 0.64 16.57
C ASP A 31 10.03 1.24 16.24
N ASN A 32 9.14 1.25 17.22
CA ASN A 32 7.81 1.85 17.11
C ASN A 32 7.85 3.32 17.53
N GLN A 33 8.66 4.12 16.85
CA GLN A 33 8.74 5.56 17.12
C GLN A 33 7.44 6.26 16.70
N ASN A 34 7.07 7.31 17.41
CA ASN A 34 5.92 8.13 17.05
C ASN A 34 6.32 9.16 15.98
N GLY A 35 5.86 8.97 14.74
CA GLY A 35 6.12 9.85 13.60
C GLY A 35 5.31 11.15 13.56
N GLY A 36 4.47 11.43 14.57
CA GLY A 36 3.60 12.60 14.61
C GLY A 36 2.25 12.34 13.92
N VAL A 37 1.84 13.21 12.99
CA VAL A 37 0.55 13.06 12.27
C VAL A 37 0.54 11.78 11.43
N TRP A 38 1.67 11.43 10.81
CA TRP A 38 1.88 10.12 10.22
C TRP A 38 2.57 9.21 11.26
N ILE A 39 1.75 8.50 12.04
CA ILE A 39 2.16 7.81 13.27
C ILE A 39 3.33 6.84 13.06
N GLN A 40 3.35 6.10 11.95
CA GLN A 40 4.39 5.10 11.64
C GLN A 40 5.46 5.61 10.67
N GLY A 41 5.53 6.93 10.45
CA GLY A 41 6.48 7.53 9.52
C GLY A 41 7.25 8.68 10.15
N PHE A 42 7.38 9.77 9.39
CA PHE A 42 8.13 10.95 9.79
C PHE A 42 7.53 12.19 9.13
N ASP A 43 7.98 13.37 9.54
CA ASP A 43 7.54 14.64 8.99
C ASP A 43 8.03 14.84 7.53
N ILE A 44 7.10 14.84 6.58
CA ILE A 44 7.41 14.93 5.15
C ILE A 44 7.60 16.39 4.76
N GLN A 45 8.83 16.72 4.34
CA GLN A 45 9.19 18.04 3.82
C GLN A 45 9.34 18.00 2.30
N TYR A 46 8.91 19.06 1.61
CA TYR A 46 8.98 19.11 0.15
C TYR A 46 9.41 20.49 -0.35
N ASN A 47 10.22 20.51 -1.42
CA ASN A 47 10.66 21.76 -2.05
C ASN A 47 9.55 22.30 -2.95
N THR A 48 9.07 23.51 -2.70
CA THR A 48 8.00 24.14 -3.50
C THR A 48 8.41 24.41 -4.95
N SER A 49 9.70 24.53 -5.22
CA SER A 49 10.25 24.77 -6.57
C SER A 49 10.44 23.49 -7.39
N GLN A 50 10.13 22.31 -6.84
CA GLN A 50 10.33 21.04 -7.56
C GLN A 50 9.35 20.85 -8.74
N TRP A 51 8.21 21.55 -8.70
CA TRP A 51 7.19 21.52 -9.74
C TRP A 51 7.25 22.79 -10.58
N THR A 52 7.40 22.63 -11.89
CA THR A 52 7.54 23.74 -12.84
C THR A 52 6.49 23.65 -13.94
N SER A 53 6.41 24.68 -14.79
CA SER A 53 5.51 24.67 -15.96
C SER A 53 5.77 23.47 -16.89
N ASN A 54 7.05 23.07 -17.02
CA ASN A 54 7.49 21.96 -17.87
C ASN A 54 7.51 20.61 -17.12
N ASN A 55 7.44 20.60 -15.78
CA ASN A 55 7.45 19.40 -14.95
C ASN A 55 6.37 19.49 -13.86
N LYS A 56 5.13 19.14 -14.23
CA LYS A 56 3.97 19.18 -13.33
C LYS A 56 3.77 17.84 -12.64
N LEU A 57 3.37 17.88 -11.37
CA LEU A 57 2.84 16.71 -10.68
C LEU A 57 1.51 16.30 -11.34
N LYS A 58 1.45 15.07 -11.82
CA LYS A 58 0.23 14.49 -12.40
C LYS A 58 -0.51 13.73 -11.32
N ILE A 59 -1.74 14.13 -11.03
CA ILE A 59 -2.57 13.53 -9.98
C ILE A 59 -3.72 12.79 -10.65
N ILE A 60 -3.85 11.49 -10.37
CA ILE A 60 -4.98 10.67 -10.80
C ILE A 60 -5.73 10.26 -9.54
N ILE A 61 -7.00 10.65 -9.47
CA ILE A 61 -7.89 10.26 -8.37
C ILE A 61 -8.58 8.98 -8.79
N MET A 62 -8.36 7.91 -8.03
CA MET A 62 -8.92 6.60 -8.33
C MET A 62 -10.07 6.29 -7.38
N PRO A 63 -11.34 6.45 -7.80
CA PRO A 63 -12.47 5.98 -7.01
C PRO A 63 -12.40 4.45 -6.88
N HIS A 64 -12.63 3.94 -5.68
CA HIS A 64 -12.62 2.50 -5.39
C HIS A 64 -13.67 2.14 -4.34
N SER A 65 -14.14 0.90 -4.37
CA SER A 65 -15.00 0.30 -3.34
C SER A 65 -14.42 -1.06 -2.95
N HIS A 66 -14.18 -1.26 -1.66
CA HIS A 66 -13.71 -2.53 -1.14
C HIS A 66 -14.91 -3.40 -0.80
N CYS A 67 -15.27 -4.35 -1.67
CA CYS A 67 -16.27 -5.37 -1.37
C CYS A 67 -15.56 -6.67 -1.02
N ASP A 68 -15.52 -6.99 0.27
CA ASP A 68 -14.97 -8.26 0.72
C ASP A 68 -15.88 -9.41 0.33
N PRO A 69 -15.36 -10.45 -0.35
CA PRO A 69 -16.10 -11.68 -0.56
C PRO A 69 -16.15 -12.47 0.76
N GLY A 70 -17.09 -12.10 1.64
CA GLY A 70 -17.42 -12.85 2.85
C GLY A 70 -16.51 -12.64 4.06
N TYR A 71 -16.28 -11.38 4.47
CA TYR A 71 -15.47 -11.10 5.68
C TYR A 71 -16.20 -11.42 7.01
N LEU A 72 -17.52 -11.18 7.10
CA LEU A 72 -18.39 -11.69 8.17
C LEU A 72 -19.77 -12.08 7.58
N PRO A 73 -20.43 -13.16 8.04
CA PRO A 73 -21.65 -13.65 7.42
C PRO A 73 -22.84 -12.79 7.84
N ILE A 74 -23.35 -11.97 6.93
CA ILE A 74 -24.75 -11.92 6.46
C ILE A 74 -24.70 -11.23 5.10
N ILE A 75 -24.35 -12.03 4.08
CA ILE A 75 -24.57 -11.69 2.67
C ILE A 75 -25.74 -12.53 2.20
N LEU A 76 -26.90 -12.35 2.81
CA LEU A 76 -28.15 -12.95 2.31
C LEU A 76 -29.23 -11.93 2.00
N GLU A 77 -29.01 -10.62 2.15
CA GLU A 77 -30.08 -9.64 1.94
C GLU A 77 -29.86 -8.61 0.83
N TYR A 78 -28.72 -8.60 0.12
CA TYR A 78 -28.55 -7.68 -1.01
C TYR A 78 -28.76 -8.31 -2.40
N ASN A 79 -28.85 -9.64 -2.50
CA ASN A 79 -29.03 -10.35 -3.79
C ASN A 79 -30.40 -11.05 -3.94
N VAL A 80 -31.41 -10.72 -3.11
CA VAL A 80 -32.73 -11.38 -3.15
C VAL A 80 -33.88 -10.45 -3.57
N LEU A 81 -33.60 -9.27 -4.12
CA LEU A 81 -34.61 -8.37 -4.68
C LEU A 81 -34.25 -7.86 -6.09
N GLN A 82 -33.85 -8.78 -6.98
CA GLN A 82 -34.04 -8.60 -8.43
C GLN A 82 -35.08 -9.60 -8.93
#